data_AF-A0A2N8PEV8-F1
#
_entry.id   AF-A0A2N8PEV8-F1
#
_cell.length_a   1.000
_cell.length_b   1.000
_cell.length_c   1.000
_cell.angle_alpha   90.00
_cell.angle_beta   90.00
_cell.angle_gamma   90.00
#
_symmetry.space_group_name_H-M   'P 1'
#
loop_
_entity.id
_entity.type
_entity.pdbx_description
1 polymer ?
#
loop_
_entity_poly.entity_id
_entity_poly.type
_entity_poly.pdbx_seq_one_letter_code
_entity_poly.pdbx_strand_id
1 'polypeptide(L)'
;MSDAERVALWKQRLFEAEAGMTKYLVEQQAGTALGEWFEIQAAIFDGLPAQDPPVPADWQRVFFRAQALIERFLVSRFGYGELTAWARANAAVHGAVERADGRGAADAIGRVARQAELYGSEMRLLEASRERAELLITHCGIWDYRERARARGVPLTLKSPCEFCTAAVSANIAARGYRPGFELIEDGDDHGCRWQASAPQKADR
;
A
#
# COMPACT_ATOMS: atom_id res chain seq x y z
N MET A 1 -6.30 16.77 3.54
CA MET A 1 -7.10 16.36 2.34
C MET A 1 -8.60 16.54 2.58
N SER A 2 -9.32 17.04 1.58
CA SER A 2 -10.80 17.05 1.50
C SER A 2 -11.39 15.64 1.33
N ASP A 3 -12.69 15.49 1.55
CA ASP A 3 -13.37 14.18 1.42
C ASP A 3 -13.32 13.64 -0.01
N ALA A 4 -13.48 14.51 -1.01
CA ALA A 4 -13.37 14.12 -2.42
C ALA A 4 -11.97 13.59 -2.76
N GLU A 5 -10.92 14.25 -2.26
CA GLU A 5 -9.53 13.80 -2.44
C GLU A 5 -9.28 12.45 -1.74
N ARG A 6 -9.78 12.29 -0.51
CA ARG A 6 -9.66 11.02 0.23
C ARG A 6 -10.36 9.87 -0.50
N VAL A 7 -11.58 10.10 -1.01
CA VAL A 7 -12.31 9.10 -1.81
C VAL A 7 -11.56 8.75 -3.09
N ALA A 8 -11.02 9.74 -3.80
CA ALA A 8 -10.23 9.50 -5.01
C ALA A 8 -8.99 8.64 -4.71
N LEU A 9 -8.27 8.92 -3.62
CA LEU A 9 -7.12 8.12 -3.22
C LEU A 9 -7.48 6.69 -2.80
N TRP A 10 -8.60 6.49 -2.10
CA TRP A 10 -9.08 5.14 -1.78
C TRP A 10 -9.42 4.33 -3.03
N LYS A 11 -10.08 4.96 -4.01
CA LYS A 11 -10.37 4.35 -5.31
C LYS A 11 -9.10 3.98 -6.07
N GLN A 12 -8.14 4.90 -6.11
CA GLN A 12 -6.83 4.64 -6.73
C GLN A 12 -6.14 3.45 -6.05
N ARG A 13 -6.14 3.40 -4.71
CA ARG A 13 -5.54 2.31 -3.94
C ARG A 13 -6.21 0.96 -4.19
N LEU A 14 -7.54 0.95 -4.30
CA LEU A 14 -8.30 -0.24 -4.67
C LEU A 14 -7.92 -0.74 -6.07
N PHE A 15 -7.89 0.16 -7.05
CA PHE A 15 -7.48 -0.16 -8.41
C PHE A 15 -6.05 -0.71 -8.45
N GLU A 16 -5.09 -0.05 -7.80
CA GLU A 16 -3.69 -0.50 -7.73
C GLU A 16 -3.58 -1.93 -7.16
N ALA A 17 -4.32 -2.24 -6.09
CA ALA A 17 -4.31 -3.55 -5.46
C ALA A 17 -4.89 -4.65 -6.37
N GLU A 18 -6.04 -4.39 -6.99
CA GLU A 18 -6.73 -5.30 -7.91
C GLU A 18 -5.88 -5.54 -9.17
N ALA A 19 -5.51 -4.47 -9.88
CA ALA A 19 -4.72 -4.57 -11.10
C ALA A 19 -3.33 -5.18 -10.84
N GLY A 20 -2.74 -4.90 -9.67
CA GLY A 20 -1.50 -5.54 -9.22
C GLY A 20 -1.65 -7.06 -9.04
N MET A 21 -2.80 -7.51 -8.52
CA MET A 21 -3.09 -8.93 -8.38
C MET A 21 -3.30 -9.61 -9.75
N THR A 22 -4.06 -8.96 -10.64
CA THR A 22 -4.23 -9.42 -12.03
C THR A 22 -2.88 -9.56 -12.74
N LYS A 23 -2.01 -8.54 -12.63
CA LYS A 23 -0.65 -8.57 -13.19
C LYS A 23 0.19 -9.72 -12.62
N TYR A 24 0.16 -9.91 -11.30
CA TYR A 24 0.85 -11.01 -10.64
C TYR A 24 0.42 -12.37 -11.22
N LEU A 25 -0.89 -12.62 -11.34
CA LEU A 25 -1.38 -13.90 -11.84
C LEU A 25 -0.97 -14.16 -13.29
N VAL A 26 -1.10 -13.15 -14.16
CA VAL A 26 -0.77 -13.30 -15.59
C VAL A 26 0.73 -13.53 -15.78
N GLU A 27 1.58 -12.74 -15.12
CA GLU A 27 3.02 -12.74 -15.40
C GLU A 27 3.80 -13.79 -14.61
N GLN A 28 3.44 -14.02 -13.34
CA GLN A 28 4.23 -14.85 -12.43
C GLN A 28 3.60 -16.23 -12.22
N GLN A 29 2.29 -16.34 -12.41
CA GLN A 29 1.54 -17.58 -12.23
C GLN A 29 0.95 -18.12 -13.53
N ALA A 30 1.38 -17.59 -14.70
CA ALA A 30 0.96 -18.01 -16.04
C ALA A 30 -0.57 -18.06 -16.24
N GLY A 31 -1.30 -17.15 -15.59
CA GLY A 31 -2.77 -17.11 -15.63
C GLY A 31 -3.47 -18.23 -14.86
N THR A 32 -2.75 -18.99 -14.03
CA THR A 32 -3.39 -19.95 -13.13
C THR A 32 -4.29 -19.21 -12.13
N ALA A 33 -5.38 -19.86 -11.72
CA ALA A 33 -6.38 -19.32 -10.79
C ALA A 33 -7.10 -18.03 -11.25
N LEU A 34 -7.06 -17.66 -12.54
CA LEU A 34 -7.84 -16.51 -13.06
C LEU A 34 -9.36 -16.67 -12.84
N GLY A 35 -9.89 -17.89 -12.92
CA GLY A 35 -11.30 -18.17 -12.62
C GLY A 35 -11.67 -17.81 -11.18
N GLU A 36 -10.91 -18.30 -10.20
CA GLU A 36 -11.07 -17.97 -8.78
C GLU A 36 -10.89 -16.46 -8.55
N TRP A 37 -9.92 -15.85 -9.25
CA TRP A 37 -9.69 -14.41 -9.17
C TRP A 37 -10.89 -13.58 -9.63
N PHE A 38 -11.59 -13.99 -10.70
CA PHE A 38 -12.81 -13.31 -11.14
C PHE A 38 -13.91 -13.34 -10.08
N GLU A 39 -14.04 -14.44 -9.33
CA GLU A 39 -14.98 -14.54 -8.20
C GLU A 39 -14.59 -13.57 -7.07
N ILE A 40 -13.29 -13.48 -6.77
CA ILE A 40 -12.79 -12.51 -5.79
C ILE A 40 -13.02 -11.07 -6.25
N GLN A 41 -12.79 -10.75 -7.52
CA GLN A 41 -13.08 -9.43 -8.08
C GLN A 41 -14.57 -9.09 -7.98
N ALA A 42 -15.46 -10.03 -8.29
CA ALA A 42 -16.90 -9.83 -8.13
C ALA A 42 -17.24 -9.49 -6.67
N ALA A 43 -16.67 -10.21 -5.69
CA ALA A 43 -16.87 -9.91 -4.27
C ALA A 43 -16.25 -8.55 -3.83
N ILE A 44 -15.15 -8.13 -4.45
CA ILE A 44 -14.53 -6.82 -4.20
C ILE A 44 -15.45 -5.68 -4.65
N PHE A 45 -16.03 -5.80 -5.85
CA PHE A 45 -16.86 -4.77 -6.47
C PHE A 45 -18.35 -4.88 -6.12
N ASP A 46 -18.74 -5.88 -5.34
CA ASP A 46 -20.10 -5.99 -4.85
C ASP A 46 -20.42 -4.87 -3.83
N GLY A 47 -21.58 -4.24 -4.01
CA GLY A 47 -22.08 -3.20 -3.11
C GLY A 47 -21.18 -1.97 -2.98
N LEU A 48 -20.59 -1.49 -4.09
CA LEU A 48 -19.81 -0.24 -4.06
C LEU A 48 -20.65 0.94 -3.52
N PRO A 49 -20.05 1.84 -2.71
CA PRO A 49 -20.75 3.01 -2.18
C PRO A 49 -21.26 3.95 -3.28
N ALA A 50 -22.28 4.74 -2.93
CA ALA A 50 -22.72 5.85 -3.76
C ALA A 50 -21.57 6.83 -4.04
N GLN A 51 -21.64 7.53 -5.17
CA GLN A 51 -20.60 8.46 -5.60
C GLN A 51 -20.77 9.86 -4.98
N ASP A 52 -22.01 10.23 -4.67
CA ASP A 52 -22.39 11.56 -4.19
C ASP A 52 -23.45 11.42 -3.07
N PRO A 53 -23.22 11.98 -1.86
CA PRO A 53 -22.00 12.69 -1.43
C PRO A 53 -20.79 11.74 -1.26
N PRO A 54 -19.55 12.25 -1.42
CA PRO A 54 -18.36 11.46 -1.19
C PRO A 54 -18.20 11.17 0.31
N VAL A 55 -18.23 9.88 0.70
CA VAL A 55 -18.01 9.44 2.08
C VAL A 55 -16.69 8.65 2.16
N PRO A 56 -15.59 9.25 2.65
CA PRO A 56 -14.28 8.58 2.69
C PRO A 56 -14.27 7.28 3.49
N ALA A 57 -15.02 7.23 4.59
CA ALA A 57 -15.10 6.05 5.44
C ALA A 57 -15.70 4.83 4.72
N ASP A 58 -16.58 5.04 3.74
CA ASP A 58 -17.20 3.96 2.97
C ASP A 58 -16.19 3.34 2.01
N TRP A 59 -15.43 4.19 1.30
CA TRP A 59 -14.37 3.76 0.41
C TRP A 59 -13.17 3.14 1.15
N GLN A 60 -12.86 3.62 2.36
CA GLN A 60 -11.89 2.98 3.24
C GLN A 60 -12.30 1.53 3.57
N ARG A 61 -13.58 1.30 3.91
CA ARG A 61 -14.09 -0.06 4.19
C ARG A 61 -14.00 -0.97 2.97
N VAL A 62 -14.34 -0.46 1.78
CA VAL A 62 -14.19 -1.22 0.52
C VAL A 62 -12.73 -1.61 0.30
N PHE A 63 -11.79 -0.67 0.44
CA PHE A 63 -10.37 -0.93 0.25
C PHE A 63 -9.86 -2.03 1.20
N PHE A 64 -10.14 -1.92 2.50
CA PHE A 64 -9.66 -2.92 3.46
C PHE A 64 -10.33 -4.29 3.29
N ARG A 65 -11.62 -4.33 2.91
CA ARG A 65 -12.29 -5.58 2.53
C ARG A 65 -11.57 -6.22 1.33
N ALA A 66 -11.30 -5.44 0.30
CA ALA A 66 -10.61 -5.92 -0.90
C ALA A 66 -9.20 -6.42 -0.59
N GLN A 67 -8.45 -5.69 0.22
CA GLN A 67 -7.12 -6.09 0.66
C GLN A 67 -7.17 -7.43 1.42
N ALA A 68 -8.11 -7.61 2.35
CA ALA A 68 -8.27 -8.85 3.08
C ALA A 68 -8.66 -10.04 2.17
N LEU A 69 -9.53 -9.80 1.18
CA LEU A 69 -9.90 -10.80 0.18
C LEU A 69 -8.70 -11.25 -0.66
N ILE A 70 -7.91 -10.28 -1.17
CA ILE A 70 -6.72 -10.56 -1.97
C ILE A 70 -5.64 -11.27 -1.12
N GLU A 71 -5.35 -10.77 0.08
CA GLU A 71 -4.38 -11.38 1.00
C GLU A 71 -4.76 -12.83 1.30
N ARG A 72 -6.03 -13.09 1.62
CA ARG A 72 -6.51 -14.45 1.89
C ARG A 72 -6.37 -15.35 0.67
N PHE A 73 -6.83 -14.91 -0.50
CA PHE A 73 -6.72 -15.67 -1.74
C PHE A 73 -5.27 -16.03 -2.08
N LEU A 74 -4.38 -15.03 -2.07
CA LEU A 74 -2.96 -15.20 -2.37
C LEU A 74 -2.31 -16.20 -1.41
N VAL A 75 -2.52 -16.03 -0.10
CA VAL A 75 -1.91 -16.89 0.92
C VAL A 75 -2.49 -18.30 0.90
N SER A 76 -3.80 -18.47 0.72
CA SER A 76 -4.41 -19.80 0.65
C SER A 76 -3.99 -20.58 -0.59
N ARG A 77 -3.79 -19.88 -1.72
CA ARG A 77 -3.54 -20.51 -3.02
C ARG A 77 -2.07 -20.73 -3.32
N PHE A 78 -1.21 -19.79 -2.91
CA PHE A 78 0.21 -19.77 -3.28
C PHE A 78 1.16 -19.65 -2.08
N GLY A 79 0.63 -19.45 -0.87
CA GLY A 79 1.40 -19.39 0.36
C GLY A 79 1.90 -18.00 0.74
N TYR A 80 2.40 -17.88 1.97
CA TYR A 80 2.77 -16.60 2.58
C TYR A 80 3.92 -15.88 1.87
N GLY A 81 4.85 -16.62 1.26
CA GLY A 81 6.02 -16.07 0.59
C GLY A 81 5.69 -15.17 -0.61
N GLU A 82 4.50 -15.33 -1.19
CA GLU A 82 4.09 -14.63 -2.40
C GLU A 82 3.60 -13.20 -2.18
N LEU A 83 3.39 -12.79 -0.93
CA LEU A 83 3.01 -11.41 -0.58
C LEU A 83 3.99 -10.38 -1.14
N THR A 84 5.30 -10.68 -1.08
CA THR A 84 6.34 -9.79 -1.62
C THR A 84 6.29 -9.73 -3.15
N ALA A 85 5.94 -10.83 -3.81
CA ALA A 85 5.83 -10.89 -5.27
C ALA A 85 4.63 -10.08 -5.76
N TRP A 86 3.48 -10.20 -5.10
CA TRP A 86 2.32 -9.35 -5.34
C TRP A 86 2.62 -7.87 -5.04
N ALA A 87 3.33 -7.56 -3.94
CA ALA A 87 3.75 -6.20 -3.62
C ALA A 87 4.56 -5.54 -4.77
N ARG A 88 5.45 -6.29 -5.41
CA ARG A 88 6.20 -5.82 -6.60
C ARG A 88 5.29 -5.61 -7.82
N ALA A 89 4.34 -6.50 -8.08
CA ALA A 89 3.40 -6.34 -9.17
C ALA A 89 2.51 -5.10 -8.97
N ASN A 90 2.01 -4.88 -7.76
CA ASN A 90 1.28 -3.68 -7.38
C ASN A 90 2.15 -2.41 -7.56
N ALA A 91 3.41 -2.45 -7.13
CA ALA A 91 4.33 -1.33 -7.32
C ALA A 91 4.59 -0.98 -8.80
N ALA A 92 4.60 -1.97 -9.70
CA ALA A 92 4.74 -1.73 -11.13
C ALA A 92 3.49 -1.04 -11.72
N VAL A 93 2.28 -1.47 -11.35
CA VAL A 93 1.03 -0.78 -11.71
C VAL A 93 1.04 0.64 -11.18
N HIS A 94 1.42 0.79 -9.91
CA HIS A 94 1.56 2.08 -9.27
C HIS A 94 2.51 3.03 -10.03
N GLY A 95 3.69 2.55 -10.42
CA GLY A 95 4.65 3.33 -11.20
C GLY A 95 4.09 3.81 -12.54
N ALA A 96 3.17 3.08 -13.14
CA ALA A 96 2.53 3.42 -14.42
C ALA A 96 1.40 4.46 -14.30
N VAL A 97 0.65 4.46 -13.18
CA VAL A 97 -0.54 5.32 -13.05
C VAL A 97 -0.30 6.64 -12.32
N GLU A 98 0.77 6.72 -11.54
CA GLU A 98 1.01 7.90 -10.72
C GLU A 98 2.02 8.86 -11.37
N ARG A 99 1.61 10.13 -11.47
CA ARG A 99 2.41 11.21 -12.04
C ARG A 99 3.58 11.56 -11.11
N ALA A 100 4.75 11.74 -11.71
CA ALA A 100 5.90 12.32 -11.01
C ALA A 100 5.96 13.82 -11.32
N ASP A 101 6.15 14.65 -10.29
CA ASP A 101 6.28 16.10 -10.43
C ASP A 101 7.73 16.51 -10.74
N GLY A 102 8.61 15.53 -10.93
CA GLY A 102 10.02 15.74 -11.25
C GLY A 102 10.89 16.10 -10.04
N ARG A 103 10.38 15.96 -8.80
CA ARG A 103 11.11 16.34 -7.56
C ARG A 103 12.01 15.23 -7.02
N GLY A 104 12.21 14.16 -7.77
CA GLY A 104 13.16 13.11 -7.39
C GLY A 104 12.67 12.23 -6.23
N ALA A 105 13.55 11.92 -5.28
CA ALA A 105 13.24 11.14 -4.09
C ALA A 105 12.08 11.74 -3.26
N ALA A 106 11.93 13.07 -3.27
CA ALA A 106 10.82 13.76 -2.61
C ALA A 106 9.45 13.34 -3.16
N ASP A 107 9.32 12.97 -4.44
CA ASP A 107 8.04 12.48 -4.99
C ASP A 107 7.69 11.09 -4.44
N ALA A 108 8.69 10.21 -4.32
CA ALA A 108 8.51 8.87 -3.77
C ALA A 108 8.05 8.94 -2.30
N ILE A 109 8.73 9.75 -1.48
CA ILE A 109 8.37 9.94 -0.06
C ILE A 109 7.08 10.74 0.11
N GLY A 110 6.85 11.76 -0.72
CA GLY A 110 5.61 12.52 -0.72
C GLY A 110 4.38 11.63 -0.92
N ARG A 111 4.50 10.54 -1.69
CA ARG A 111 3.44 9.54 -1.78
C ARG A 111 3.26 8.76 -0.49
N VAL A 112 4.34 8.28 0.14
CA VAL A 112 4.25 7.56 1.42
C VAL A 112 3.55 8.45 2.46
N ALA A 113 3.86 9.75 2.47
CA ALA A 113 3.20 10.74 3.31
C ALA A 113 1.70 10.85 2.99
N ARG A 114 1.30 10.99 1.71
CA ARG A 114 -0.14 11.01 1.33
C ARG A 114 -0.89 9.76 1.80
N GLN A 115 -0.27 8.58 1.70
CA GLN A 115 -0.87 7.35 2.17
C GLN A 115 -0.99 7.32 3.70
N ALA A 116 0.06 7.74 4.42
CA ALA A 116 0.03 7.85 5.87
C ALA A 116 -1.06 8.82 6.34
N GLU A 117 -1.20 9.99 5.70
CA GLU A 117 -2.30 10.95 5.95
C GLU A 117 -3.68 10.32 5.67
N LEU A 118 -3.81 9.54 4.60
CA LEU A 118 -5.05 8.86 4.23
C LEU A 118 -5.49 7.86 5.31
N TYR A 119 -4.52 7.17 5.93
CA TYR A 119 -4.76 6.26 7.06
C TYR A 119 -4.97 6.98 8.41
N GLY A 120 -4.80 8.30 8.46
CA GLY A 120 -4.87 9.07 9.71
C GLY A 120 -3.65 8.87 10.61
N SER A 121 -2.47 8.63 10.02
CA SER A 121 -1.22 8.46 10.75
C SER A 121 -0.63 9.80 11.16
N GLU A 122 0.07 9.84 12.30
CA GLU A 122 0.88 10.99 12.68
C GLU A 122 2.27 10.88 12.05
N MET A 123 2.74 11.96 11.43
CA MET A 123 3.98 11.93 10.66
C MET A 123 4.70 13.27 10.59
N ARG A 124 5.99 13.22 10.30
CA ARG A 124 6.87 14.35 10.07
C ARG A 124 7.80 14.08 8.90
N LEU A 125 7.83 14.99 7.93
CA LEU A 125 8.83 14.96 6.87
C LEU A 125 10.17 15.48 7.45
N LEU A 126 11.20 14.63 7.42
CA LEU A 126 12.51 14.96 7.99
C LEU A 126 13.46 15.53 6.93
N GLU A 127 13.36 15.03 5.70
CA GLU A 127 14.15 15.50 4.56
C GLU A 127 13.34 15.40 3.27
N ALA A 128 13.49 16.39 2.39
CA ALA A 128 12.93 16.34 1.04
C ALA A 128 13.84 17.06 0.05
N SER A 129 14.71 16.29 -0.59
CA SER A 129 15.52 16.71 -1.72
C SER A 129 15.29 15.78 -2.92
N ARG A 130 15.92 16.11 -4.05
CA ARG A 130 15.85 15.29 -5.25
C ARG A 130 16.62 13.98 -5.09
N GLU A 131 17.70 14.01 -4.32
CA GLU A 131 18.64 12.91 -4.12
C GLU A 131 18.26 12.03 -2.94
N ARG A 132 17.65 12.62 -1.89
CA ARG A 132 17.26 11.92 -0.68
C ARG A 132 16.01 12.54 -0.06
N ALA A 133 15.09 11.70 0.38
CA ALA A 133 13.94 12.14 1.15
C ALA A 133 13.64 11.15 2.27
N GLU A 134 13.02 11.66 3.33
CA GLU A 134 12.81 10.90 4.56
C GLU A 134 11.54 11.34 5.28
N LEU A 135 10.76 10.34 5.72
CA LEU A 135 9.52 10.50 6.47
C LEU A 135 9.58 9.69 7.76
N LEU A 136 9.22 10.32 8.87
CA LEU A 136 8.96 9.66 10.14
C LEU A 136 7.46 9.56 10.35
N ILE A 137 6.94 8.35 10.55
CA ILE A 137 5.59 8.10 11.04
C ILE A 137 5.73 7.76 12.52
N THR A 138 5.23 8.65 13.40
CA THR A 138 5.31 8.48 14.85
C THR A 138 4.19 7.60 15.38
N HIS A 139 3.01 7.65 14.75
CA HIS A 139 1.88 6.79 15.06
C HIS A 139 1.22 6.27 13.78
N CYS A 140 1.12 4.94 13.64
CA CYS A 140 0.71 4.26 12.42
C CYS A 140 -0.80 3.96 12.39
N GLY A 141 -1.58 4.76 11.66
CA GLY A 141 -3.04 4.60 11.60
C GLY A 141 -3.52 3.25 11.00
N ILE A 142 -2.71 2.61 10.15
CA ILE A 142 -3.03 1.28 9.61
C ILE A 142 -2.82 0.16 10.65
N TRP A 143 -1.86 0.34 11.57
CA TRP A 143 -1.68 -0.56 12.70
C TRP A 143 -2.93 -0.56 13.55
N ASP A 144 -3.30 0.64 13.98
CA ASP A 144 -4.51 0.98 14.73
C ASP A 144 -5.78 0.37 14.14
N TYR A 145 -5.97 0.53 12.83
CA TYR A 145 -7.10 -0.05 12.11
C TYR A 145 -7.13 -1.59 12.22
N ARG A 146 -5.98 -2.24 12.01
CA ARG A 146 -5.88 -3.70 12.04
C ARG A 146 -6.02 -4.27 13.44
N GLU A 147 -5.47 -3.62 14.46
CA GLU A 147 -5.68 -4.02 15.86
C GLU A 147 -7.15 -3.90 16.25
N ARG A 148 -7.83 -2.81 15.87
CA ARG A 148 -9.28 -2.68 16.07
C ARG A 148 -10.08 -3.78 15.36
N ALA A 149 -9.67 -4.17 14.15
CA ALA A 149 -10.32 -5.28 13.44
C ALA A 149 -10.10 -6.62 14.17
N ARG A 150 -8.88 -6.89 14.63
CA ARG A 150 -8.55 -8.10 15.40
C ARG A 150 -9.33 -8.16 16.71
N ALA A 151 -9.42 -7.05 17.45
CA ALA A 151 -10.20 -6.94 18.68
C ALA A 151 -11.71 -7.22 18.46
N ARG A 152 -12.22 -6.99 17.25
CA ARG A 152 -13.59 -7.31 16.84
C ARG A 152 -13.75 -8.73 16.30
N GLY A 153 -12.71 -9.55 16.36
CA GLY A 153 -12.73 -10.94 15.89
C GLY A 153 -12.63 -11.09 14.37
N VAL A 154 -12.23 -10.05 13.63
CA VAL A 154 -12.00 -10.16 12.18
C VAL A 154 -10.76 -11.04 11.95
N PRO A 155 -10.87 -12.17 11.22
CA PRO A 155 -9.70 -12.97 10.88
C PRO A 155 -8.77 -12.19 9.96
N LEU A 156 -7.54 -11.95 10.42
CA LEU A 156 -6.49 -11.30 9.63
C LEU A 156 -5.51 -12.36 9.13
N THR A 157 -5.17 -12.29 7.84
CA THR A 157 -4.21 -13.20 7.20
C THR A 157 -2.79 -12.97 7.72
N LEU A 158 -2.43 -11.71 7.96
CA LEU A 158 -1.09 -11.31 8.42
C LEU A 158 -1.02 -11.31 9.94
N LYS A 159 0.12 -11.72 10.49
CA LYS A 159 0.36 -11.68 11.95
C LYS A 159 0.59 -10.26 12.41
N SER A 160 1.36 -9.48 11.63
CA SER A 160 1.63 -8.08 11.88
C SER A 160 1.25 -7.21 10.68
N PRO A 161 0.67 -6.01 10.90
CA PRO A 161 0.43 -5.03 9.86
C PRO A 161 1.65 -4.70 9.01
N CYS A 162 2.84 -4.75 9.63
CA CYS A 162 4.11 -4.31 9.03
C CYS A 162 4.64 -5.30 7.98
N GLU A 163 4.29 -6.58 8.05
CA GLU A 163 4.83 -7.64 7.18
C GLU A 163 4.58 -7.34 5.69
N PHE A 164 3.35 -6.96 5.33
CA PHE A 164 3.04 -6.54 3.97
C PHE A 164 3.38 -5.07 3.70
N CYS A 165 3.17 -4.18 4.68
CA CYS A 165 3.38 -2.74 4.50
C CYS A 165 4.83 -2.45 4.09
N THR A 166 5.79 -3.06 4.79
CA THR A 166 7.22 -2.85 4.52
C THR A 166 7.63 -3.31 3.13
N ALA A 167 7.15 -4.48 2.70
CA ALA A 167 7.36 -4.98 1.34
C ALA A 167 6.72 -4.07 0.29
N ALA A 168 5.47 -3.65 0.49
CA ALA A 168 4.73 -2.82 -0.44
C ALA A 168 5.31 -1.41 -0.61
N VAL A 169 5.67 -0.74 0.49
CA VAL A 169 6.25 0.61 0.43
C VAL A 169 7.66 0.56 -0.15
N SER A 170 8.48 -0.42 0.23
CA SER A 170 9.80 -0.62 -0.36
C SER A 170 9.73 -0.86 -1.88
N ALA A 171 8.78 -1.70 -2.32
CA ALA A 171 8.56 -1.96 -3.74
C ALA A 171 8.11 -0.70 -4.50
N ASN A 172 7.24 0.12 -3.91
CA ASN A 172 6.80 1.39 -4.51
C ASN A 172 7.96 2.36 -4.73
N ILE A 173 8.83 2.52 -3.71
CA ILE A 173 10.02 3.37 -3.81
C ILE A 173 11.00 2.82 -4.88
N ALA A 174 11.22 1.50 -4.89
CA ALA A 174 12.07 0.85 -5.87
C ALA A 174 11.54 0.96 -7.30
N ALA A 175 10.23 0.85 -7.53
CA ALA A 175 9.59 1.01 -8.83
C ALA A 175 9.77 2.44 -9.40
N ARG A 176 10.08 3.42 -8.55
CA ARG A 176 10.44 4.78 -8.94
C ARG A 176 11.94 4.98 -9.20
N GLY A 177 12.73 3.92 -9.11
CA GLY A 177 14.17 3.94 -9.35
C GLY A 177 15.01 4.40 -8.15
N TYR A 178 14.44 4.46 -6.94
CA TYR A 178 15.16 4.84 -5.72
C TYR A 178 15.47 3.62 -4.85
N ARG A 179 16.52 3.71 -4.05
CA ARG A 179 16.83 2.72 -3.01
C ARG A 179 15.93 2.97 -1.80
N PRO A 180 15.07 2.01 -1.41
CA PRO A 180 14.28 2.14 -0.19
C PRO A 180 15.14 1.86 1.04
N GLY A 181 14.86 2.59 2.13
CA GLY A 181 15.30 2.24 3.48
C GLY A 181 14.13 2.40 4.44
N PHE A 182 14.05 1.55 5.46
CA PHE A 182 13.07 1.71 6.52
C PHE A 182 13.56 1.19 7.86
N GLU A 183 12.92 1.69 8.91
CA GLU A 183 13.12 1.27 10.30
C GLU A 183 11.75 1.22 10.96
N LEU A 184 11.45 0.14 11.67
CA LEU A 184 10.24 0.05 12.52
C LEU A 184 10.58 0.66 13.87
N ILE A 185 9.66 1.47 14.41
CA ILE A 185 9.85 2.19 15.66
C ILE A 185 8.75 1.74 16.62
N GLU A 186 9.14 1.42 17.84
CA GLU A 186 8.22 1.12 18.95
C GLU A 186 8.54 2.12 20.07
N ASP A 187 7.52 2.88 20.52
CA ASP A 187 7.63 3.82 21.63
C ASP A 187 6.43 3.63 22.56
N GLY A 188 6.61 2.83 23.61
CA GLY A 188 5.50 2.40 24.47
C GLY A 188 4.46 1.59 23.68
N ASP A 189 3.22 2.06 23.68
CA ASP A 189 2.11 1.47 22.92
C ASP A 189 2.01 2.03 21.49
N ASP A 190 2.83 3.03 21.14
CA ASP A 190 2.85 3.60 19.80
C ASP A 190 3.73 2.79 18.85
N HIS A 191 3.17 2.52 17.68
CA HIS A 191 3.85 1.83 16.59
C HIS A 191 4.09 2.81 15.44
N GLY A 192 5.35 3.03 15.12
CA GLY A 192 5.79 3.95 14.09
C GLY A 192 6.72 3.29 13.06
N CYS A 193 7.13 4.07 12.07
CA CYS A 193 8.17 3.66 11.14
C CYS A 193 8.82 4.88 10.47
N ARG A 194 10.11 4.75 10.16
CA ARG A 194 10.87 5.71 9.35
C ARG A 194 11.03 5.14 7.95
N TRP A 195 10.82 5.99 6.95
CA TRP A 195 10.96 5.66 5.53
C TRP A 195 11.96 6.59 4.87
N GLN A 196 12.81 6.02 4.01
CA GLN A 196 13.81 6.74 3.24
C GLN A 196 13.76 6.31 1.78
N ALA A 197 13.96 7.29 0.89
CA ALA A 197 14.25 7.06 -0.52
C ALA A 197 15.54 7.79 -0.85
N SER A 198 16.50 7.07 -1.45
CA SER A 198 17.76 7.67 -1.92
C SER A 198 18.01 7.35 -3.38
N ALA A 199 18.58 8.30 -4.11
CA ALA A 199 19.01 8.08 -5.49
C ALA A 199 20.01 6.92 -5.55
N PRO A 200 19.96 6.09 -6.60
CA PRO A 200 20.96 5.05 -6.79
C PRO A 200 22.32 5.73 -6.96
N GLN A 201 23.34 5.25 -6.23
CA GLN A 201 24.72 5.71 -6.46
C GLN A 201 25.03 5.50 -7.94
N LYS A 202 25.49 6.56 -8.63
CA LYS A 202 26.12 6.38 -9.93
C LYS A 202 27.29 5.45 -9.71
N ALA A 203 27.29 4.30 -10.37
CA ALA A 203 28.51 3.51 -10.46
C ALA A 203 29.52 4.38 -11.21
N ASP A 204 30.63 4.74 -10.55
CA ASP A 204 31.74 5.38 -11.21
C ASP A 204 32.15 4.48 -12.39
N ARG A 205 32.02 5.01 -13.61
CA ARG A 205 32.47 4.39 -14.86
C ARG A 205 33.76 5.05 -15.29
#